data_AF-A0A261KQ53-F1
#
_entry.id   AF-A0A261KQ53-F1
#
_cell.length_a   1.000
_cell.length_b   1.000
_cell.length_c   1.000
_cell.angle_alpha   90.00
_cell.angle_beta   90.00
_cell.angle_gamma   90.00
#
_symmetry.space_group_name_H-M   'P 1'
#
loop_
_entity.id
_entity.type
_entity.pdbx_description
1 polymer ?
#
loop_
_entity_poly.entity_id
_entity_poly.type
_entity_poly.pdbx_seq_one_letter_code
_entity_poly.pdbx_strand_id
1 'polypeptide(L)'
;MQNGKLAASIARLGLYQFRQRLTTKIVSSRGTVVLAPLWFPSSKTCHNGGRINQQLKLKDRTFNCPHCGMRIDRDLNAALVLSQYGDINQSSRVGCTRIYACELEEADRPG
;
A
#
# COMPACT_ATOMS: atom_id res chain seq x y z
N MET A 1 25.30 -1.21 10.53
CA MET A 1 23.82 -1.32 10.36
C MET A 1 23.16 -0.74 11.61
N GLN A 2 22.42 0.37 11.51
CA GLN A 2 21.94 1.13 12.68
C GLN A 2 20.75 0.51 13.45
N ASN A 3 20.16 -0.61 13.00
CA ASN A 3 19.02 -1.26 13.69
C ASN A 3 18.91 -2.78 13.42
N GLY A 4 19.89 -3.57 13.87
CA GLY A 4 19.98 -5.01 13.59
C GLY A 4 18.78 -5.86 14.05
N LYS A 5 18.21 -5.57 15.23
CA LYS A 5 17.06 -6.31 15.79
C LYS A 5 15.77 -6.12 14.97
N LEU A 6 15.52 -4.88 14.52
CA LEU A 6 14.37 -4.54 13.70
C LEU A 6 14.52 -5.11 12.29
N ALA A 7 15.71 -4.98 11.69
CA ALA A 7 15.99 -5.53 10.36
C ALA A 7 15.81 -7.05 10.31
N ALA A 8 16.29 -7.78 11.33
CA ALA A 8 16.09 -9.22 11.43
C ALA A 8 14.60 -9.60 11.56
N SER A 9 13.83 -8.84 12.33
CA SER A 9 12.39 -9.06 12.50
C SER A 9 11.63 -8.82 11.19
N ILE A 10 11.97 -7.75 10.45
CA ILE A 10 11.39 -7.45 9.13
C ILE A 10 11.75 -8.52 8.10
N ALA A 11 13.02 -8.97 8.09
CA ALA A 11 13.47 -10.01 7.17
C ALA A 11 12.72 -11.34 7.36
N ARG A 12 12.43 -11.71 8.62
CA ARG A 12 11.66 -12.92 8.95
C ARG A 12 10.21 -12.90 8.47
N LEU A 13 9.63 -11.72 8.19
CA LEU A 13 8.26 -11.62 7.67
C LEU A 13 8.12 -12.08 6.21
N GLY A 14 9.21 -12.15 5.45
CA GLY A 14 9.18 -12.67 4.07
C GLY A 14 8.31 -11.85 3.10
N LEU A 15 8.19 -10.52 3.31
CA LEU A 15 7.27 -9.65 2.57
C LEU A 15 7.47 -9.70 1.04
N TYR A 16 8.72 -9.85 0.57
CA TYR A 16 9.02 -10.02 -0.85
C TYR A 16 8.38 -11.28 -1.43
N GLN A 17 8.53 -12.42 -0.73
CA GLN A 17 8.00 -13.71 -1.15
C GLN A 17 6.47 -13.70 -1.09
N PHE A 18 5.90 -13.05 -0.08
CA PHE A 18 4.45 -12.84 0.03
C PHE A 18 3.92 -12.09 -1.19
N ARG A 19 4.52 -10.94 -1.53
CA ARG A 19 4.14 -10.16 -2.73
C ARG A 19 4.26 -11.01 -3.98
N GLN A 20 5.38 -11.71 -4.18
CA GLN A 20 5.62 -12.53 -5.36
C GLN A 20 4.54 -13.60 -5.54
N ARG A 21 4.25 -14.37 -4.48
CA ARG A 21 3.24 -15.44 -4.51
C ARG A 21 1.84 -14.89 -4.79
N LEU A 22 1.48 -13.78 -4.15
CA LEU A 22 0.19 -13.12 -4.33
C LEU A 22 0.04 -12.63 -5.78
N THR A 23 1.06 -11.96 -6.31
CA THR A 23 1.07 -11.50 -7.70
C THR A 23 0.92 -12.67 -8.67
N THR A 24 1.75 -13.71 -8.54
CA THR A 24 1.67 -14.88 -9.42
C THR A 24 0.28 -15.52 -9.41
N LYS A 25 -0.36 -15.64 -8.25
CA LYS A 25 -1.69 -16.26 -8.14
C LYS A 25 -2.78 -15.40 -8.78
N ILE A 26 -2.75 -14.08 -8.58
CA ILE A 26 -3.73 -13.15 -9.16
C ILE A 26 -3.59 -13.09 -10.69
N VAL A 27 -2.35 -12.96 -11.18
CA VAL A 27 -2.00 -12.97 -12.60
C VAL A 27 -2.46 -14.28 -13.26
N SER A 28 -2.19 -15.44 -12.64
CA SER A 28 -2.67 -16.74 -13.14
C SER A 28 -4.20 -16.84 -13.18
N SER A 29 -4.91 -16.06 -12.38
CA SER A 29 -6.37 -16.00 -12.34
C SER A 29 -6.95 -14.91 -13.26
N ARG A 30 -6.11 -14.31 -14.13
CA ARG A 30 -6.46 -13.18 -15.01
C ARG A 30 -6.90 -11.91 -14.26
N GLY A 31 -6.49 -11.77 -13.01
CA GLY A 31 -6.69 -10.55 -12.22
C GLY A 31 -5.59 -9.51 -12.43
N THR A 32 -5.81 -8.33 -11.86
CA THR A 32 -4.87 -7.20 -11.92
C THR A 32 -4.29 -6.93 -10.54
N VAL A 33 -2.99 -6.64 -10.47
CA VAL A 33 -2.34 -6.16 -9.26
C VAL A 33 -1.93 -4.70 -9.44
N VAL A 34 -2.36 -3.85 -8.50
CA VAL A 34 -2.02 -2.43 -8.43
C VAL A 34 -1.09 -2.22 -7.25
N LEU A 35 0.11 -1.69 -7.50
CA LEU A 35 1.11 -1.45 -6.47
C LEU A 35 1.17 0.02 -6.08
N ALA A 36 0.87 0.32 -4.82
CA ALA A 36 1.12 1.65 -4.27
C ALA A 36 2.64 1.92 -4.15
N PRO A 37 3.08 3.19 -4.27
CA PRO A 37 4.47 3.57 -4.05
C PRO A 37 4.98 3.18 -2.66
N LEU A 38 6.27 2.89 -2.55
CA LEU A 38 6.91 2.45 -1.30
C LEU A 38 6.67 3.42 -0.13
N TRP A 39 6.64 4.72 -0.42
CA TRP A 39 6.48 5.78 0.58
C TRP A 39 5.05 6.36 0.63
N PHE A 40 4.06 5.61 0.13
CA PHE A 40 2.67 6.03 0.17
C PHE A 40 2.16 6.10 1.63
N PRO A 41 1.69 7.26 2.12
CA PRO A 41 1.39 7.47 3.53
C PRO A 41 0.04 6.87 3.98
N SER A 42 -0.31 5.66 3.54
CA SER A 42 -1.63 5.05 3.78
C SER A 42 -2.05 5.03 5.26
N SER A 43 -1.12 4.70 6.16
CA SER A 43 -1.39 4.65 7.60
C SER A 43 -1.60 6.01 8.27
N LYS A 44 -1.23 7.11 7.60
CA LYS A 44 -1.41 8.49 8.08
C LYS A 44 -2.51 9.24 7.33
N THR A 45 -2.91 8.77 6.17
CA THR A 45 -3.98 9.36 5.36
C THR A 45 -5.34 8.97 5.90
N CYS A 46 -6.26 9.92 6.04
CA CYS A 46 -7.64 9.64 6.41
C CYS A 46 -8.41 9.09 5.22
N HIS A 47 -9.03 7.91 5.35
CA HIS A 47 -9.84 7.34 4.26
C HIS A 47 -11.11 8.15 3.93
N ASN A 48 -11.61 8.96 4.87
CA ASN A 48 -12.82 9.75 4.66
C ASN A 48 -12.55 11.10 3.97
N GLY A 49 -11.38 11.70 4.24
CA GLY A 49 -11.08 13.07 3.79
C GLY A 49 -9.76 13.26 3.05
N GLY A 50 -8.98 12.20 2.84
CA GLY A 50 -7.70 12.23 2.12
C GLY A 50 -6.56 13.00 2.82
N ARG A 51 -6.81 13.64 3.97
CA ARG A 51 -5.81 14.44 4.69
C ARG A 51 -4.86 13.58 5.50
N ILE A 52 -3.58 13.98 5.53
CA ILE A 52 -2.52 13.29 6.26
C ILE A 52 -2.44 13.81 7.70
N ASN A 53 -2.58 12.90 8.67
CA ASN A 53 -2.29 13.18 10.07
C ASN A 53 -0.78 13.09 10.32
N GLN A 54 -0.10 14.24 10.34
CA GLN A 54 1.35 14.32 10.59
C GLN A 54 1.75 13.95 12.03
N GLN A 55 0.83 14.06 12.99
CA GLN A 55 1.09 13.85 14.41
C GLN A 55 0.99 12.38 14.84
N LEU A 56 0.50 11.50 13.95
CA LEU A 56 0.34 10.07 14.23
C LEU A 56 1.70 9.37 14.44
N LYS A 57 1.88 8.74 15.59
CA LYS A 57 3.09 7.98 15.95
C LYS A 57 2.90 6.49 15.66
N LEU A 58 4.02 5.78 15.47
CA LEU A 58 4.00 4.35 15.18
C LEU A 58 3.32 3.50 16.27
N LYS A 59 3.37 3.95 17.53
CA LYS A 59 2.74 3.28 18.68
C LYS A 59 1.22 3.44 18.72
N ASP A 60 0.66 4.39 17.98
CA ASP A 60 -0.76 4.68 18.02
C ASP A 60 -1.51 3.63 17.17
N ARG A 61 -2.29 2.77 17.82
CA ARG A 61 -3.09 1.73 17.13
C ARG A 61 -4.43 2.25 16.60
N THR A 62 -4.87 3.40 17.10
CA THR A 62 -6.10 4.06 16.66
C THR A 62 -5.76 5.29 15.83
N PHE A 63 -6.39 5.41 14.67
CA PHE A 63 -6.35 6.61 13.84
C PHE A 63 -7.47 7.55 14.27
N ASN A 64 -7.11 8.73 14.77
CA ASN A 64 -8.03 9.83 15.02
C ASN A 64 -7.78 10.92 13.99
N CYS A 65 -8.76 11.23 13.16
CA CYS A 65 -8.63 12.28 12.17
C CYS A 65 -8.82 13.67 12.81
N PRO A 66 -7.84 14.59 12.75
CA PRO A 66 -7.99 15.93 13.31
C PRO A 66 -8.96 16.82 12.52
N HIS A 67 -9.38 16.40 11.32
CA HIS A 67 -10.23 17.19 10.43
C HIS A 67 -11.69 16.74 10.41
N CYS A 68 -11.95 15.43 10.36
CA CYS A 68 -13.32 14.90 10.33
C CYS A 68 -13.76 14.25 11.65
N GLY A 69 -12.91 14.18 12.67
CA GLY A 69 -13.24 13.61 13.99
C GLY A 69 -13.37 12.08 14.02
N MET A 70 -13.23 11.40 12.88
CA MET A 70 -13.34 9.96 12.78
C MET A 70 -12.28 9.23 13.61
N ARG A 71 -12.70 8.16 14.29
CA ARG A 71 -11.87 7.27 15.11
C ARG A 71 -12.03 5.82 14.64
N ILE A 72 -10.95 5.19 14.22
CA ILE A 72 -10.94 3.82 13.67
C ILE A 72 -9.59 3.14 13.96
N ASP A 73 -9.52 1.82 13.84
CA ASP A 73 -8.23 1.12 13.83
C ASP A 73 -7.33 1.64 12.70
N ARG A 74 -6.04 1.88 13.01
CA ARG A 74 -5.08 2.47 12.06
C ARG A 74 -4.82 1.56 10.87
N ASP A 75 -4.74 0.25 11.09
CA ASP A 75 -4.46 -0.71 10.02
C ASP A 75 -5.71 -0.87 9.13
N LEU A 76 -6.91 -0.82 9.70
CA LEU A 76 -8.18 -0.74 8.95
C LEU A 76 -8.27 0.53 8.10
N ASN A 77 -7.95 1.70 8.66
CA ASN A 77 -7.90 2.94 7.88
C ASN A 77 -6.90 2.85 6.73
N ALA A 78 -5.70 2.28 6.97
CA ALA A 78 -4.70 2.09 5.93
C ALA A 78 -5.20 1.17 4.80
N ALA A 79 -5.93 0.10 5.14
CA ALA A 79 -6.52 -0.81 4.17
C ALA A 79 -7.58 -0.11 3.31
N LEU A 80 -8.45 0.72 3.92
CA LEU A 80 -9.45 1.50 3.19
C LEU A 80 -8.81 2.52 2.23
N VAL A 81 -7.76 3.22 2.67
CA VAL A 81 -7.00 4.13 1.80
C VAL A 81 -6.37 3.37 0.63
N LEU A 82 -5.81 2.18 0.87
CA LEU A 82 -5.22 1.35 -0.19
C LEU A 82 -6.27 0.81 -1.16
N SER A 83 -7.48 0.49 -0.68
CA SER A 83 -8.61 0.11 -1.54
C SER A 83 -8.97 1.25 -2.48
N GLN A 84 -9.18 2.47 -1.93
CA GLN A 84 -9.47 3.67 -2.72
C GLN A 84 -8.36 3.98 -3.72
N TYR A 85 -7.09 3.85 -3.29
CA TYR A 85 -5.95 3.99 -4.19
C TYR A 85 -6.03 2.98 -5.35
N GLY A 86 -6.35 1.71 -5.05
CA GLY A 86 -6.58 0.66 -6.03
C GLY A 86 -7.65 1.05 -7.04
N ASP A 87 -8.84 1.45 -6.59
CA ASP A 87 -9.97 1.77 -7.46
C ASP A 87 -9.66 2.91 -8.44
N ILE A 88 -9.00 3.97 -7.95
CA ILE A 88 -8.58 5.12 -8.77
C ILE A 88 -7.51 4.68 -9.79
N ASN A 89 -6.51 3.91 -9.34
CA ASN A 89 -5.36 3.52 -10.15
C ASN A 89 -5.59 2.25 -10.97
N GLN A 90 -6.75 1.61 -10.91
CA GLN A 90 -7.21 0.62 -11.91
C GLN A 90 -7.79 1.31 -13.15
N SER A 91 -8.35 2.51 -12.97
CA SER A 91 -8.98 3.28 -14.05
C SER A 91 -8.02 4.26 -14.73
N SER A 92 -7.04 4.84 -14.01
CA SER A 92 -6.12 5.86 -14.52
C SER A 92 -4.70 5.33 -14.80
N ARG A 93 -4.10 5.65 -15.96
CA ARG A 93 -2.76 5.17 -16.42
C ARG A 93 -1.55 5.89 -15.79
N VAL A 94 -1.73 6.78 -14.81
CA VAL A 94 -0.66 7.67 -14.34
C VAL A 94 -0.07 7.21 -13.00
N GLY A 95 1.22 6.86 -12.98
CA GLY A 95 2.03 6.79 -11.75
C GLY A 95 1.88 5.54 -10.87
N CYS A 96 1.35 4.43 -11.41
CA CYS A 96 1.25 3.15 -10.70
C CYS A 96 1.79 2.00 -11.56
N THR A 97 2.63 1.14 -10.97
CA THR A 97 3.03 -0.13 -11.60
C THR A 97 1.85 -1.10 -11.57
N ARG A 98 1.43 -1.57 -12.74
CA ARG A 98 0.37 -2.58 -12.86
C ARG A 98 0.95 -3.88 -13.37
N ILE A 99 0.59 -4.99 -12.72
CA ILE A 99 1.04 -6.32 -13.16
C ILE A 99 -0.15 -7.07 -13.72
N TYR A 100 -0.09 -7.38 -15.02
CA TYR A 100 -1.13 -8.09 -15.77
C TYR A 100 -0.73 -9.54 -16.09
N ALA A 101 -1.75 -10.37 -16.36
CA ALA A 101 -1.61 -11.78 -16.76
C ALA A 101 -0.95 -11.99 -18.12
N CYS A 102 -1.09 -11.00 -19.00
CA CYS A 102 -0.48 -10.94 -20.32
C CYS A 102 0.20 -9.57 -20.41
N GLU A 103 1.51 -9.56 -20.62
CA GLU A 103 2.34 -8.41 -20.96
C GLU A 103 2.57 -7.38 -19.82
N LEU A 104 3.84 -7.25 -19.42
CA LEU A 104 4.34 -5.95 -18.99
C LEU A 104 4.36 -5.08 -20.25
N GLU A 105 3.37 -4.21 -20.44
CA GLU A 105 3.44 -3.23 -21.54
C GLU A 105 4.73 -2.40 -21.39
N GLU A 106 5.36 -2.06 -22.51
CA GLU A 106 6.69 -1.43 -22.55
C GLU A 106 6.81 -0.12 -21.75
N ALA A 107 5.68 0.48 -21.36
CA ALA A 107 5.60 1.70 -20.57
C ALA A 107 6.06 1.59 -19.10
N ASP A 108 6.19 0.37 -18.54
CA ASP A 108 6.64 0.13 -17.15
C ASP A 108 8.14 -0.22 -17.04
N ARG A 109 8.91 -0.18 -18.14
CA ARG A 109 10.37 -0.43 -18.10
C ARG A 109 11.12 0.81 -17.59
N PRO A 110 11.94 0.70 -16.52
CA PRO A 110 12.85 1.79 -16.15
C PRO A 110 13.91 1.92 -17.25
N GLY A 111 13.95 3.08 -17.90
CA GLY A 111 15.04 3.48 -18.80
C GLY A 111 16.33 3.80 -18.05
#